data_AF-A0A1S2MMF0-F1
#
_entry.id   AF-A0A1S2MMF0-F1
#
_cell.length_a   1.000
_cell.length_b   1.000
_cell.length_c   1.000
_cell.angle_alpha   90.00
_cell.angle_beta   90.00
_cell.angle_gamma   90.00
#
_symmetry.space_group_name_H-M   'P 1'
#
loop_
_entity.id
_entity.type
_entity.pdbx_description
1 polymer ?
#
loop_
_entity_poly.entity_id
_entity_poly.type
_entity_poly.pdbx_seq_one_letter_code
_entity_poly.pdbx_strand_id
1 'polypeptide(L)'
;MHGFSIYLSHPIDKSYIDSMIDLGYTTIFTSVQIPEEDDDTKYRYLIELLDYLSTKQVTYMIDINPSLLNHSFYQFLQQYEQAHFIIRIDHSTSIDIVTEIINHGFHCCLNASIVSELLLQQLSYQLEDFSHLCYCHNYYPRPDTGLESQFVKAQNEMILKYNAHANIYGFIAGSTLRGPIYKGLPTIEATRYKHPIESAQILRDHFVAHIMIGDTQLHLEYAKRLMDFLRHRHFSLTIEVLDQQAQYILEKTHTVRPDNPGKVIRSQEARHYCTTEIQPFLTNERYYGAITIDNIRNGRYQGELQLIKEHLPSHEHINIVGKVLAEDESLLHCMRPNDKFNFINKSTELR
;
A
#
# COMPACT_ATOMS: atom_id res chain seq x y z
N MET A 1 4.65 8.49 -4.49
CA MET A 1 3.89 8.27 -5.73
C MET A 1 3.21 6.91 -5.66
N HIS A 2 2.29 6.73 -4.72
CA HIS A 2 1.49 5.50 -4.65
C HIS A 2 0.41 5.54 -5.73
N GLY A 3 -0.10 4.39 -6.12
CA GLY A 3 -1.04 4.34 -7.23
C GLY A 3 -1.84 3.06 -7.35
N PHE A 4 -2.49 2.91 -8.50
CA PHE A 4 -3.37 1.80 -8.82
C PHE A 4 -3.27 1.44 -10.30
N SER A 5 -3.83 0.28 -10.66
CA SER A 5 -3.77 -0.22 -12.04
C SER A 5 -5.07 0.04 -12.79
N ILE A 6 -4.96 0.31 -14.08
CA ILE A 6 -6.06 0.34 -15.04
C ILE A 6 -5.71 -0.62 -16.18
N TYR A 7 -6.67 -1.46 -16.56
CA TYR A 7 -6.49 -2.44 -17.63
C TYR A 7 -7.35 -2.06 -18.82
N LEU A 8 -6.73 -2.07 -20.01
CA LEU A 8 -7.27 -1.50 -21.24
C LEU A 8 -8.13 -2.49 -22.04
N SER A 9 -8.75 -3.48 -21.40
CA SER A 9 -9.69 -4.42 -22.03
C SER A 9 -11.12 -3.94 -22.05
N HIS A 10 -11.47 -3.11 -21.08
CA HIS A 10 -12.84 -2.73 -20.77
C HIS A 10 -12.92 -1.21 -20.64
N PRO A 11 -14.13 -0.62 -20.76
CA PRO A 11 -14.32 0.79 -20.48
C PRO A 11 -13.74 1.19 -19.13
N ILE A 12 -13.07 2.34 -19.09
CA ILE A 12 -12.46 2.85 -17.87
C ILE A 12 -13.54 3.25 -16.85
N ASP A 13 -13.33 2.88 -15.59
CA ASP A 13 -14.20 3.29 -14.49
C ASP A 13 -13.79 4.69 -13.99
N LYS A 14 -14.36 5.72 -14.62
CA LYS A 14 -14.09 7.13 -14.31
C LYS A 14 -14.34 7.48 -12.85
N SER A 15 -15.41 6.93 -12.25
CA SER A 15 -15.77 7.20 -10.86
C SER A 15 -14.74 6.62 -9.90
N TYR A 16 -14.25 5.41 -10.16
CA TYR A 16 -13.18 4.82 -9.36
C TYR A 16 -11.88 5.61 -9.49
N ILE A 17 -11.51 5.98 -10.72
CA ILE A 17 -10.31 6.77 -11.00
C ILE A 17 -10.31 8.09 -10.22
N ASP A 18 -11.40 8.87 -10.31
CA ASP A 18 -11.51 10.13 -9.58
C ASP A 18 -11.43 9.93 -8.06
N SER A 19 -12.12 8.91 -7.54
CA SER A 19 -12.06 8.59 -6.10
C SER A 19 -10.63 8.28 -5.64
N MET A 20 -9.87 7.52 -6.43
CA MET A 20 -8.48 7.21 -6.11
C MET A 20 -7.58 8.45 -6.19
N ILE A 21 -7.75 9.30 -7.20
CA ILE A 21 -7.00 10.55 -7.32
C ILE A 21 -7.30 11.50 -6.15
N ASP A 22 -8.58 11.63 -5.76
CA ASP A 22 -9.01 12.47 -4.65
C ASP A 22 -8.48 11.96 -3.30
N LEU A 23 -8.33 10.64 -3.15
CA LEU A 23 -7.64 10.03 -2.01
C LEU A 23 -6.12 10.29 -2.03
N GLY A 24 -5.56 10.77 -3.14
CA GLY A 24 -4.15 11.13 -3.25
C GLY A 24 -3.26 10.06 -3.89
N TYR A 25 -3.84 9.10 -4.61
CA TYR A 25 -3.08 8.22 -5.50
C TYR A 25 -2.69 9.00 -6.77
N THR A 26 -1.41 9.03 -7.11
CA THR A 26 -0.86 9.92 -8.15
C THR A 26 -0.25 9.18 -9.33
N THR A 27 -0.24 7.84 -9.29
CA THR A 27 0.34 7.00 -10.34
C THR A 27 -0.68 5.98 -10.83
N ILE A 28 -0.80 5.86 -12.15
CA ILE A 28 -1.61 4.86 -12.82
C ILE A 28 -0.67 3.89 -13.52
N PHE A 29 -0.71 2.63 -13.13
CA PHE A 29 -0.07 1.57 -13.89
C PHE A 29 -1.04 1.07 -14.96
N THR A 30 -0.55 0.90 -16.19
CA THR A 30 -1.30 0.26 -17.27
C THR A 30 -0.38 -0.59 -18.13
N SER A 31 -0.91 -1.65 -18.74
CA SER A 31 -0.16 -2.48 -19.68
C SER A 31 -0.79 -2.41 -21.05
N VAL A 32 0.03 -2.08 -22.05
CA VAL A 32 -0.30 -2.21 -23.47
C VAL A 32 0.06 -3.63 -23.96
N GLN A 33 0.83 -4.40 -23.17
CA GLN A 33 1.10 -5.80 -23.39
C GLN A 33 0.03 -6.68 -22.74
N ILE A 34 -1.01 -7.03 -23.49
CA ILE A 34 -1.98 -8.08 -23.09
C ILE A 34 -2.19 -9.02 -24.28
N PRO A 35 -1.56 -10.21 -24.31
CA PRO A 35 -1.65 -11.16 -25.43
C PRO A 35 -3.08 -11.60 -25.77
N GLU A 36 -3.98 -11.58 -24.79
CA GLU A 36 -5.36 -12.08 -24.92
C GLU A 36 -6.33 -11.07 -25.57
N GLU A 37 -5.87 -9.87 -25.94
CA GLU A 37 -6.71 -8.76 -26.40
C GLU A 37 -6.24 -8.15 -27.73
N ASP A 38 -7.19 -7.58 -28.49
CA ASP A 38 -6.96 -6.90 -29.77
C ASP A 38 -6.28 -5.52 -29.59
N ASP A 39 -5.28 -5.22 -30.43
CA ASP A 39 -4.44 -4.03 -30.27
C ASP A 39 -5.20 -2.71 -30.51
N ASP A 40 -6.12 -2.67 -31.48
CA ASP A 40 -6.95 -1.48 -31.75
C ASP A 40 -7.82 -1.11 -30.55
N THR A 41 -8.25 -2.13 -29.78
CA THR A 41 -9.03 -1.93 -28.57
C THR A 41 -8.23 -1.32 -27.43
N LYS A 42 -7.00 -1.78 -27.22
CA LYS A 42 -6.12 -1.25 -26.16
C LYS A 42 -5.76 0.21 -26.41
N TYR A 43 -5.37 0.55 -27.65
CA TYR A 43 -5.02 1.93 -28.01
C TYR A 43 -6.22 2.87 -27.84
N ARG A 44 -7.42 2.43 -28.20
CA ARG A 44 -8.65 3.21 -27.99
C ARG A 44 -8.87 3.55 -26.51
N TYR A 45 -8.75 2.57 -25.62
CA TYR A 45 -8.95 2.80 -24.19
C TYR A 45 -7.78 3.56 -23.54
N LEU A 46 -6.56 3.43 -24.07
CA LEU A 46 -5.44 4.28 -23.67
C LEU A 46 -5.73 5.74 -24.02
N ILE A 47 -6.16 6.01 -25.25
CA ILE A 47 -6.57 7.37 -25.68
C ILE A 47 -7.70 7.87 -24.78
N GLU A 48 -8.74 7.07 -24.53
CA GLU A 48 -9.85 7.46 -23.64
C GLU A 48 -9.34 7.84 -22.24
N LEU A 49 -8.41 7.06 -21.68
CA LEU A 49 -7.83 7.33 -20.36
C LEU A 49 -7.03 8.63 -20.35
N LEU A 50 -6.15 8.82 -21.34
CA LEU A 50 -5.29 10.01 -21.44
C LEU A 50 -6.10 11.28 -21.70
N ASP A 51 -7.11 11.20 -22.58
CA ASP A 51 -8.02 12.32 -22.86
C ASP A 51 -8.82 12.70 -21.60
N TYR A 52 -9.36 11.70 -20.90
CA TYR A 52 -10.16 11.89 -19.69
C TYR A 52 -9.37 12.61 -18.58
N LEU A 53 -8.09 12.26 -18.43
CA LEU A 53 -7.21 12.76 -17.38
C LEU A 53 -6.23 13.83 -17.86
N SER A 54 -6.41 14.37 -19.07
CA SER A 54 -5.51 15.35 -19.72
C SER A 54 -5.22 16.61 -18.89
N THR A 55 -6.13 16.98 -17.98
CA THR A 55 -6.00 18.14 -17.09
C THR A 55 -5.56 17.80 -15.67
N LYS A 56 -5.43 16.50 -15.36
CA LYS A 56 -5.07 16.00 -14.02
C LYS A 56 -3.57 15.73 -13.96
N GLN A 57 -2.94 16.13 -12.85
CA GLN A 57 -1.52 15.84 -12.61
C GLN A 57 -1.35 14.40 -12.10
N VAL A 58 -1.32 13.46 -13.04
CA VAL A 58 -1.09 12.04 -12.77
C VAL A 58 0.11 11.53 -13.56
N THR A 59 0.79 10.55 -13.00
CA THR A 59 1.86 9.82 -13.66
C THR A 59 1.32 8.53 -14.26
N TYR A 60 1.61 8.28 -15.53
CA TYR A 60 1.29 7.03 -16.22
C TYR A 60 2.55 6.17 -16.29
N MET A 61 2.52 5.02 -15.62
CA MET A 61 3.50 3.97 -15.82
C MET A 61 2.95 2.98 -16.85
N ILE A 62 3.44 3.05 -18.07
CA ILE A 62 2.98 2.25 -19.20
C ILE A 62 3.95 1.08 -19.42
N ASP A 63 3.47 -0.13 -19.19
CA ASP A 63 4.19 -1.36 -19.51
C ASP A 63 4.02 -1.72 -21.00
N ILE A 64 5.14 -1.78 -21.71
CA ILE A 64 5.19 -1.95 -23.16
C ILE A 64 6.35 -2.84 -23.59
N ASN A 65 6.12 -3.65 -24.63
CA ASN A 65 7.17 -4.49 -25.19
C ASN A 65 8.15 -3.59 -25.94
N PRO A 66 9.47 -3.74 -25.78
CA PRO A 66 10.43 -2.98 -26.56
C PRO A 66 10.17 -2.96 -28.06
N SER A 67 9.62 -4.01 -28.65
CA SER A 67 9.30 -4.06 -30.08
C SER A 67 8.21 -3.07 -30.52
N LEU A 68 7.40 -2.58 -29.57
CA LEU A 68 6.35 -1.60 -29.81
C LEU A 68 6.83 -0.16 -29.59
N LEU A 69 8.02 0.02 -29.00
CA LEU A 69 8.66 1.33 -28.90
C LEU A 69 9.17 1.75 -30.28
N ASN A 70 8.49 2.73 -30.86
CA ASN A 70 8.87 3.33 -32.12
C ASN A 70 8.56 4.84 -32.09
N HIS A 71 9.06 5.55 -33.10
CA HIS A 71 8.89 7.00 -33.20
C HIS A 71 7.42 7.45 -33.12
N SER A 72 6.50 6.72 -33.76
CA SER A 72 5.07 7.06 -33.72
C SER A 72 4.48 6.92 -32.32
N PHE A 73 4.91 5.91 -31.55
CA PHE A 73 4.46 5.75 -30.17
C PHE A 73 4.95 6.89 -29.27
N TYR A 74 6.22 7.29 -29.38
CA TYR A 74 6.73 8.45 -28.62
C TYR A 74 6.00 9.74 -29.01
N GLN A 75 5.80 9.99 -30.31
CA GLN A 75 5.04 11.15 -30.78
C GLN A 75 3.61 11.17 -30.25
N PHE A 76 2.96 10.00 -30.18
CA PHE A 76 1.64 9.87 -29.59
C PHE A 76 1.63 10.31 -28.12
N LEU A 77 2.54 9.81 -27.29
CA LEU A 77 2.61 10.21 -25.87
C LEU A 77 2.96 11.70 -25.70
N GLN A 78 3.83 12.25 -26.56
CA GLN A 78 4.21 13.67 -26.54
C GLN A 78 3.05 14.64 -26.81
N GLN A 79 1.92 14.17 -27.35
CA GLN A 79 0.70 15.00 -27.51
C GLN A 79 0.07 15.39 -26.16
N TYR A 80 0.40 14.69 -25.07
CA TYR A 80 -0.15 14.91 -23.75
C TYR A 80 0.84 15.67 -22.85
N GLU A 81 1.07 16.96 -23.13
CA GLU A 81 2.13 17.77 -22.47
C GLU A 81 2.03 17.86 -20.94
N GLN A 82 0.83 17.72 -20.36
CA GLN A 82 0.62 17.79 -18.91
C GLN A 82 0.78 16.44 -18.20
N ALA A 83 0.88 15.35 -18.96
CA ALA A 83 1.02 14.00 -18.44
C ALA A 83 2.49 13.67 -18.17
N HIS A 84 2.76 13.04 -17.03
CA HIS A 84 4.07 12.48 -16.75
C HIS A 84 4.10 11.00 -17.15
N PHE A 85 4.95 10.63 -18.09
CA PHE A 85 5.06 9.24 -18.55
C PHE A 85 6.33 8.57 -18.04
N ILE A 86 6.13 7.38 -17.49
CA ILE A 86 7.15 6.40 -17.18
C ILE A 86 6.93 5.20 -18.10
N ILE A 87 7.91 4.91 -18.96
CA ILE A 87 7.86 3.75 -19.85
C ILE A 87 8.53 2.57 -19.15
N ARG A 88 7.75 1.54 -18.83
CA ARG A 88 8.24 0.31 -18.18
C ARG A 88 8.57 -0.75 -19.22
N ILE A 89 9.78 -1.32 -19.08
CA ILE A 89 10.26 -2.42 -19.91
C ILE A 89 10.34 -3.69 -19.06
N ASP A 90 9.45 -4.64 -19.34
CA ASP A 90 9.34 -5.87 -18.57
C ASP A 90 10.51 -6.84 -18.79
N HIS A 91 10.99 -7.00 -20.02
CA HIS A 91 12.08 -7.90 -20.40
C HIS A 91 12.94 -7.33 -21.55
N SER A 92 14.09 -7.96 -21.82
CA SER A 92 15.00 -7.61 -22.91
C SER A 92 15.46 -6.13 -22.92
N THR A 93 15.56 -5.52 -21.75
CA THR A 93 16.02 -4.12 -21.63
C THR A 93 17.53 -4.03 -21.88
N SER A 94 17.98 -2.89 -22.40
CA SER A 94 19.39 -2.58 -22.67
C SER A 94 19.67 -1.10 -22.40
N ILE A 95 20.96 -0.74 -22.35
CA ILE A 95 21.38 0.67 -22.21
C ILE A 95 20.84 1.51 -23.37
N ASP A 96 20.82 0.96 -24.58
CA ASP A 96 20.32 1.66 -25.77
C ASP A 96 18.83 1.99 -25.62
N ILE A 97 18.01 1.02 -25.19
CA ILE A 97 16.57 1.23 -24.95
C ILE A 97 16.36 2.29 -23.86
N VAL A 98 17.11 2.20 -22.75
CA VAL A 98 17.01 3.18 -21.66
C VAL A 98 17.36 4.59 -22.16
N THR A 99 18.46 4.71 -22.89
CA THR A 99 18.94 5.99 -23.43
C THR A 99 17.96 6.55 -24.46
N GLU A 100 17.39 5.70 -25.31
CA GLU A 100 16.38 6.08 -26.30
C GLU A 100 15.13 6.66 -25.63
N ILE A 101 14.59 6.01 -24.59
CA ILE A 101 13.43 6.49 -23.83
C ILE A 101 13.72 7.86 -23.21
N ILE A 102 14.87 8.00 -22.55
CA ILE A 102 15.29 9.24 -21.89
C ILE A 102 15.47 10.36 -22.91
N ASN A 103 16.09 10.09 -24.06
CA ASN A 103 16.30 11.09 -25.12
C ASN A 103 14.99 11.60 -25.74
N HIS A 104 13.90 10.84 -25.67
CA HIS A 104 12.56 11.29 -26.07
C HIS A 104 11.82 12.08 -24.97
N GLY A 105 12.47 12.31 -23.82
CA GLY A 105 11.94 13.11 -22.71
C GLY A 105 11.14 12.32 -21.67
N PHE A 106 11.19 10.99 -21.70
CA PHE A 106 10.42 10.14 -20.80
C PHE A 106 11.27 9.53 -19.68
N HIS A 107 10.61 9.12 -18.60
CA HIS A 107 11.26 8.34 -17.56
C HIS A 107 11.25 6.86 -17.95
N CYS A 108 12.31 6.13 -17.62
CA CYS A 108 12.42 4.71 -17.89
C CYS A 108 12.23 3.90 -16.60
N CYS A 109 11.36 2.90 -16.64
CA CYS A 109 11.17 1.95 -15.56
C CYS A 109 11.73 0.58 -15.91
N LEU A 110 12.72 0.15 -15.12
CA LEU A 110 13.32 -1.17 -15.23
C LEU A 110 12.55 -2.19 -14.38
N ASN A 111 12.47 -3.43 -14.86
CA ASN A 111 11.87 -4.51 -14.08
C ASN A 111 12.75 -4.87 -12.86
N ALA A 112 12.31 -4.45 -11.67
CA ALA A 112 13.05 -4.67 -10.43
C ALA A 112 13.22 -6.17 -10.09
N SER A 113 12.31 -7.02 -10.57
CA SER A 113 12.33 -8.46 -10.30
C SER A 113 13.45 -9.19 -11.04
N ILE A 114 13.98 -8.64 -12.14
CA ILE A 114 14.96 -9.34 -12.99
C ILE A 114 16.16 -8.48 -13.40
N VAL A 115 16.20 -7.19 -13.04
CA VAL A 115 17.35 -6.33 -13.35
C VAL A 115 18.63 -6.95 -12.77
N SER A 116 19.67 -7.02 -13.61
CA SER A 116 20.95 -7.64 -13.25
C SER A 116 21.94 -6.61 -12.74
N GLU A 117 22.87 -7.04 -11.87
CA GLU A 117 23.97 -6.21 -11.39
C GLU A 117 24.84 -5.71 -12.55
N LEU A 118 25.04 -6.53 -13.59
CA LEU A 118 25.79 -6.14 -14.79
C LEU A 118 25.15 -4.94 -15.49
N LEU A 119 23.82 -4.98 -15.71
CA LEU A 119 23.12 -3.87 -16.35
C LEU A 119 23.18 -2.61 -15.48
N LEU A 120 22.95 -2.73 -14.16
CA LEU A 120 23.04 -1.60 -13.24
C LEU A 120 24.45 -0.97 -13.25
N GLN A 121 25.48 -1.81 -13.25
CA GLN A 121 26.87 -1.36 -13.35
C GLN A 121 27.12 -0.64 -14.68
N GLN A 122 26.66 -1.19 -15.80
CA GLN A 122 26.83 -0.55 -17.10
C GLN A 122 26.10 0.80 -17.17
N LEU A 123 24.86 0.86 -16.68
CA LEU A 123 24.10 2.11 -16.56
C LEU A 123 24.86 3.13 -15.71
N SER A 124 25.50 2.71 -14.61
CA SER A 124 26.25 3.61 -13.73
C SER A 124 27.49 4.23 -14.37
N TYR A 125 28.01 3.64 -15.46
CA TYR A 125 29.10 4.21 -16.24
C TYR A 125 28.63 5.08 -17.40
N GLN A 126 27.39 4.90 -17.87
CA GLN A 126 26.86 5.52 -19.08
C GLN A 126 25.93 6.70 -18.78
N LEU A 127 25.19 6.64 -17.68
CA LEU A 127 24.25 7.67 -17.26
C LEU A 127 24.85 8.51 -16.14
N GLU A 128 24.92 9.82 -16.36
CA GLU A 128 25.33 10.79 -15.33
C GLU A 128 24.20 11.05 -14.31
N ASP A 129 22.93 10.87 -14.71
CA ASP A 129 21.76 11.13 -13.88
C ASP A 129 20.77 9.96 -13.89
N PHE A 130 20.50 9.42 -12.71
CA PHE A 130 19.57 8.33 -12.46
C PHE A 130 18.16 8.81 -12.08
N SER A 131 17.92 10.13 -12.03
CA SER A 131 16.62 10.72 -11.68
C SER A 131 15.51 10.34 -12.67
N HIS A 132 15.89 10.05 -13.92
CA HIS A 132 15.00 9.55 -14.96
C HIS A 132 14.70 8.05 -14.88
N LEU A 133 15.32 7.32 -13.93
CA LEU A 133 15.12 5.90 -13.73
C LEU A 133 14.25 5.61 -12.51
N CYS A 134 13.33 4.66 -12.67
CA CYS A 134 12.68 4.00 -11.56
C CYS A 134 12.62 2.48 -11.78
N TYR A 135 12.16 1.76 -10.79
CA TYR A 135 12.16 0.29 -10.80
C TYR A 135 10.81 -0.21 -10.34
N CYS A 136 10.23 -1.17 -11.04
CA CYS A 136 8.93 -1.71 -10.67
C CYS A 136 8.97 -3.23 -10.74
N HIS A 137 8.71 -3.88 -9.60
CA HIS A 137 8.58 -5.33 -9.55
C HIS A 137 7.38 -5.80 -10.37
N ASN A 138 7.44 -7.04 -10.84
CA ASN A 138 6.25 -7.70 -11.38
C ASN A 138 5.20 -7.96 -10.29
N TYR A 139 3.96 -8.08 -10.72
CA TYR A 139 2.91 -8.80 -10.00
C TYR A 139 2.76 -10.21 -10.54
N TYR A 140 2.17 -11.11 -9.74
CA TYR A 140 2.11 -12.53 -10.05
C TYR A 140 0.66 -13.07 -9.97
N PRO A 141 -0.04 -13.22 -11.11
CA PRO A 141 -1.44 -13.67 -11.14
C PRO A 141 -1.64 -15.11 -10.69
N ARG A 142 -0.67 -15.98 -10.96
CA ARG A 142 -0.74 -17.39 -10.61
C ARG A 142 -0.37 -17.55 -9.13
N PRO A 143 -1.18 -18.24 -8.32
CA PRO A 143 -0.79 -18.63 -6.97
C PRO A 143 0.54 -19.39 -6.95
N ASP A 144 1.25 -19.27 -5.84
CA ASP A 144 2.53 -19.93 -5.56
C ASP A 144 3.70 -19.46 -6.43
N THR A 145 3.55 -18.34 -7.17
CA THR A 145 4.61 -17.82 -8.05
C THR A 145 5.05 -16.39 -7.75
N GLY A 146 4.42 -15.72 -6.78
CA GLY A 146 4.91 -14.46 -6.25
C GLY A 146 6.32 -14.61 -5.67
N LEU A 147 7.03 -13.49 -5.56
CA LEU A 147 8.39 -13.51 -5.06
C LEU A 147 8.43 -13.79 -3.55
N GLU A 148 9.50 -14.42 -3.11
CA GLU A 148 9.84 -14.49 -1.69
C GLU A 148 10.31 -13.12 -1.19
N SER A 149 9.93 -12.76 0.03
CA SER A 149 10.30 -11.47 0.63
C SER A 149 11.81 -11.23 0.66
N GLN A 150 12.61 -12.27 0.94
CA GLN A 150 14.06 -12.16 1.00
C GLN A 150 14.67 -11.93 -0.39
N PHE A 151 14.07 -12.48 -1.44
CA PHE A 151 14.48 -12.20 -2.82
C PHE A 151 14.19 -10.75 -3.19
N VAL A 152 12.99 -10.24 -2.88
CA VAL A 152 12.62 -8.83 -3.11
C VAL A 152 13.60 -7.89 -2.40
N LYS A 153 13.92 -8.19 -1.13
CA LYS A 153 14.91 -7.42 -0.37
C LYS A 153 16.28 -7.39 -1.05
N ALA A 154 16.78 -8.55 -1.48
CA ALA A 154 18.09 -8.65 -2.12
C ALA A 154 18.15 -7.88 -3.46
N GLN A 155 17.10 -7.95 -4.28
CA GLN A 155 16.99 -7.15 -5.51
C GLN A 155 17.01 -5.66 -5.21
N ASN A 156 16.27 -5.22 -4.18
CA ASN A 156 16.18 -3.80 -3.84
C ASN A 156 17.49 -3.26 -3.23
N GLU A 157 18.18 -4.05 -2.40
CA GLU A 157 19.51 -3.71 -1.91
C GLU A 157 20.53 -3.59 -3.06
N MET A 158 20.46 -4.49 -4.05
CA MET A 158 21.28 -4.41 -5.26
C MET A 158 20.99 -3.13 -6.05
N ILE A 159 19.71 -2.80 -6.29
CA ILE A 159 19.32 -1.56 -6.98
C ILE A 159 19.85 -0.34 -6.22
N LEU A 160 19.64 -0.28 -4.91
CA LEU A 160 20.03 0.85 -4.07
C LEU A 160 21.54 1.05 -3.97
N LYS A 161 22.35 -0.01 -4.17
CA LYS A 161 23.81 0.10 -4.27
C LYS A 161 24.26 0.96 -5.45
N TYR A 162 23.53 0.92 -6.57
CA TYR A 162 23.85 1.70 -7.79
C TYR A 162 23.02 2.99 -7.90
N ASN A 163 21.82 3.01 -7.32
CA ASN A 163 20.94 4.16 -7.29
C ASN A 163 20.36 4.34 -5.88
N ALA A 164 21.10 5.05 -5.01
CA ALA A 164 20.76 5.21 -3.60
C ALA A 164 19.40 5.88 -3.33
N HIS A 165 18.86 6.60 -4.32
CA HIS A 165 17.57 7.29 -4.25
C HIS A 165 16.51 6.66 -5.16
N ALA A 166 16.71 5.40 -5.55
CA ALA A 166 15.82 4.69 -6.46
C ALA A 166 14.36 4.72 -6.00
N ASN A 167 13.48 5.13 -6.91
CA ASN A 167 12.04 4.96 -6.75
C ASN A 167 11.69 3.51 -7.12
N ILE A 168 11.51 2.66 -6.10
CA ILE A 168 11.15 1.24 -6.28
C ILE A 168 9.64 1.06 -5.99
N TYR A 169 8.93 0.46 -6.95
CA TYR A 169 7.51 0.15 -6.91
C TYR A 169 7.29 -1.34 -6.69
N GLY A 170 6.23 -1.68 -5.96
CA GLY A 170 5.77 -3.05 -5.76
C GLY A 170 4.26 -3.12 -5.64
N PHE A 171 3.71 -4.28 -5.96
CA PHE A 171 2.26 -4.49 -6.06
C PHE A 171 1.67 -5.21 -4.86
N ILE A 172 0.50 -4.75 -4.44
CA ILE A 172 -0.41 -5.46 -3.52
C ILE A 172 -1.67 -5.91 -4.27
N ALA A 173 -2.30 -6.97 -3.78
CA ALA A 173 -3.60 -7.40 -4.31
C ALA A 173 -4.70 -6.36 -4.01
N GLY A 174 -5.65 -6.21 -4.94
CA GLY A 174 -6.87 -5.42 -4.74
C GLY A 174 -8.07 -6.28 -4.33
N SER A 175 -9.26 -5.69 -4.35
CA SER A 175 -10.53 -6.34 -4.01
C SER A 175 -11.30 -6.82 -5.24
N THR A 176 -11.26 -6.08 -6.35
CA THR A 176 -11.86 -6.52 -7.62
C THR A 176 -10.77 -7.19 -8.44
N LEU A 177 -10.65 -8.51 -8.28
CA LEU A 177 -9.54 -9.29 -8.79
C LEU A 177 -9.51 -9.30 -10.32
N ARG A 178 -8.31 -9.21 -10.89
CA ARG A 178 -8.14 -9.29 -12.34
C ARG A 178 -8.25 -10.73 -12.83
N GLY A 179 -8.92 -10.91 -13.95
CA GLY A 179 -8.91 -12.17 -14.69
C GLY A 179 -7.54 -12.48 -15.32
N PRO A 180 -7.36 -13.68 -15.89
CA PRO A 180 -8.35 -14.76 -15.94
C PRO A 180 -8.40 -15.62 -14.66
N ILE A 181 -7.41 -15.48 -13.76
CA ILE A 181 -7.26 -16.39 -12.61
C ILE A 181 -8.03 -15.91 -11.38
N TYR A 182 -8.22 -14.59 -11.21
CA TYR A 182 -8.95 -14.00 -10.07
C TYR A 182 -8.38 -14.44 -8.70
N LYS A 183 -7.05 -14.34 -8.55
CA LYS A 183 -6.33 -14.72 -7.31
C LYS A 183 -5.42 -13.63 -6.76
N GLY A 184 -5.67 -12.39 -7.17
CA GLY A 184 -4.89 -11.22 -6.75
C GLY A 184 -3.57 -11.07 -7.50
N LEU A 185 -3.07 -9.84 -7.53
CA LEU A 185 -1.84 -9.44 -8.22
C LEU A 185 -0.78 -8.89 -7.24
N PRO A 186 -0.30 -9.68 -6.26
CA PRO A 186 0.78 -9.24 -5.38
C PRO A 186 2.15 -9.39 -6.04
N THR A 187 3.14 -8.63 -5.58
CA THR A 187 4.57 -8.89 -5.83
C THR A 187 5.11 -10.01 -4.95
N ILE A 188 4.80 -9.99 -3.65
CA ILE A 188 5.27 -10.99 -2.67
C ILE A 188 4.18 -12.05 -2.46
N GLU A 189 4.51 -13.33 -2.60
CA GLU A 189 3.51 -14.41 -2.51
C GLU A 189 2.83 -14.46 -1.14
N ALA A 190 3.62 -14.32 -0.06
CA ALA A 190 3.13 -14.37 1.31
C ALA A 190 2.12 -13.25 1.64
N THR A 191 1.96 -12.25 0.79
CA THR A 191 0.99 -11.14 0.97
C THR A 191 -0.28 -11.30 0.15
N ARG A 192 -0.45 -12.37 -0.62
CA ARG A 192 -1.57 -12.55 -1.55
C ARG A 192 -2.95 -12.38 -0.92
N TYR A 193 -3.12 -12.90 0.28
CA TYR A 193 -4.40 -12.89 1.02
C TYR A 193 -4.32 -12.07 2.32
N LYS A 194 -3.27 -11.25 2.46
CA LYS A 194 -3.08 -10.40 3.64
C LYS A 194 -3.86 -9.09 3.49
N HIS A 195 -4.11 -8.45 4.62
CA HIS A 195 -4.70 -7.12 4.66
C HIS A 195 -3.86 -6.13 3.82
N PRO A 196 -4.45 -5.23 3.00
CA PRO A 196 -3.71 -4.31 2.13
C PRO A 196 -2.59 -3.51 2.83
N ILE A 197 -2.87 -2.99 4.03
CA ILE A 197 -1.87 -2.29 4.88
C ILE A 197 -0.74 -3.22 5.31
N GLU A 198 -1.02 -4.47 5.69
CA GLU A 198 0.01 -5.44 6.07
C GLU A 198 0.91 -5.78 4.87
N SER A 199 0.30 -6.00 3.69
CA SER A 199 1.01 -6.22 2.43
C SER A 199 1.91 -5.03 2.07
N ALA A 200 1.41 -3.81 2.22
CA ALA A 200 2.16 -2.59 1.98
C ALA A 200 3.30 -2.38 3.01
N GLN A 201 3.06 -2.71 4.28
CA GLN A 201 4.09 -2.68 5.33
C GLN A 201 5.25 -3.62 4.99
N ILE A 202 4.95 -4.85 4.59
CA ILE A 202 5.96 -5.85 4.21
C ILE A 202 6.80 -5.36 3.03
N LEU A 203 6.16 -4.81 1.99
CA LEU A 203 6.89 -4.21 0.86
C LEU A 203 7.83 -3.06 1.32
N ARG A 204 7.36 -2.17 2.18
CA ARG A 204 8.18 -1.07 2.73
C ARG A 204 9.35 -1.57 3.57
N ASP A 205 9.16 -2.63 4.33
CA ASP A 205 10.21 -3.28 5.11
C ASP A 205 11.28 -3.95 4.22
N HIS A 206 10.97 -4.13 2.94
CA HIS A 206 11.88 -4.61 1.90
C HIS A 206 12.24 -3.51 0.89
N PHE A 207 12.30 -2.25 1.33
CA PHE A 207 12.78 -1.09 0.57
C PHE A 207 11.96 -0.71 -0.67
N VAL A 208 10.71 -1.15 -0.76
CA VAL A 208 9.78 -0.63 -1.77
C VAL A 208 9.26 0.73 -1.31
N ALA A 209 9.51 1.77 -2.10
CA ALA A 209 9.13 3.14 -1.79
C ALA A 209 7.67 3.44 -2.15
N HIS A 210 7.20 2.90 -3.28
CA HIS A 210 5.88 3.18 -3.84
C HIS A 210 5.05 1.90 -3.94
N ILE A 211 3.77 2.02 -3.60
CA ILE A 211 2.86 0.88 -3.52
C ILE A 211 1.81 1.03 -4.61
N MET A 212 1.63 -0.04 -5.36
CA MET A 212 0.72 -0.13 -6.47
C MET A 212 -0.38 -1.14 -6.14
N ILE A 213 -1.63 -0.77 -6.34
CA ILE A 213 -2.73 -1.75 -6.33
C ILE A 213 -2.71 -2.46 -7.68
N GLY A 214 -2.42 -3.76 -7.66
CA GLY A 214 -2.27 -4.56 -8.87
C GLY A 214 -3.61 -4.88 -9.53
N ASP A 215 -4.60 -5.34 -8.78
CA ASP A 215 -5.91 -5.69 -9.34
C ASP A 215 -6.72 -4.46 -9.77
N THR A 216 -7.83 -4.69 -10.48
CA THR A 216 -8.63 -3.66 -11.14
C THR A 216 -9.15 -2.60 -10.16
N GLN A 217 -9.53 -2.99 -8.95
CA GLN A 217 -9.97 -2.05 -7.91
C GLN A 217 -9.55 -2.50 -6.51
N LEU A 218 -9.45 -1.56 -5.59
CA LEU A 218 -9.48 -1.76 -4.15
C LEU A 218 -10.72 -1.05 -3.58
N HIS A 219 -11.46 -1.68 -2.67
CA HIS A 219 -12.59 -1.04 -2.00
C HIS A 219 -12.14 0.32 -1.42
N LEU A 220 -12.93 1.37 -1.69
CA LEU A 220 -12.54 2.75 -1.39
C LEU A 220 -12.22 2.99 0.09
N GLU A 221 -12.88 2.26 1.00
CA GLU A 221 -12.56 2.30 2.43
C GLU A 221 -11.12 1.82 2.71
N TYR A 222 -10.74 0.66 2.17
CA TYR A 222 -9.37 0.16 2.27
C TYR A 222 -8.36 1.06 1.53
N ALA A 223 -8.74 1.64 0.39
CA ALA A 223 -7.89 2.57 -0.34
C ALA A 223 -7.59 3.84 0.49
N LYS A 224 -8.59 4.38 1.19
CA LYS A 224 -8.41 5.51 2.11
C LYS A 224 -7.51 5.13 3.28
N ARG A 225 -7.82 4.04 3.99
CA ARG A 225 -7.03 3.53 5.13
C ARG A 225 -5.58 3.24 4.73
N LEU A 226 -5.36 2.67 3.55
CA LEU A 226 -4.04 2.43 2.99
C LEU A 226 -3.28 3.74 2.76
N MET A 227 -3.91 4.77 2.20
CA MET A 227 -3.25 6.05 1.98
C MET A 227 -2.90 6.77 3.29
N ASP A 228 -3.79 6.73 4.27
CA ASP A 228 -3.56 7.27 5.63
C ASP A 228 -2.35 6.60 6.28
N PHE A 229 -2.25 5.27 6.15
CA PHE A 229 -1.08 4.50 6.59
C PHE A 229 0.20 4.91 5.84
N LEU A 230 0.15 4.99 4.50
CA LEU A 230 1.33 5.24 3.67
C LEU A 230 1.93 6.63 3.92
N ARG A 231 1.07 7.66 4.06
CA ARG A 231 1.49 9.05 4.25
C ARG A 231 1.74 9.43 5.70
N HIS A 232 0.92 8.92 6.63
CA HIS A 232 0.85 9.45 7.99
C HIS A 232 1.09 8.43 9.09
N ARG A 233 1.37 7.16 8.74
CA ARG A 233 1.48 6.08 9.74
C ARG A 233 0.24 6.01 10.64
N HIS A 234 -0.93 6.25 10.05
CA HIS A 234 -2.21 6.26 10.75
C HIS A 234 -2.96 4.94 10.48
N PHE A 235 -3.43 4.30 11.53
CA PHE A 235 -4.19 3.04 11.48
C PHE A 235 -5.63 3.25 11.95
N SER A 236 -6.60 2.91 11.11
CA SER A 236 -8.00 2.80 11.51
C SER A 236 -8.31 1.33 11.76
N LEU A 237 -8.72 1.00 12.98
CA LEU A 237 -9.05 -0.37 13.40
C LEU A 237 -10.55 -0.52 13.60
N THR A 238 -11.17 -1.46 12.93
CA THR A 238 -12.58 -1.82 13.13
C THR A 238 -12.71 -2.63 14.41
N ILE A 239 -13.62 -2.23 15.28
CA ILE A 239 -13.79 -2.83 16.61
C ILE A 239 -15.26 -3.17 16.91
N GLU A 240 -15.43 -4.09 17.87
CA GLU A 240 -16.67 -4.26 18.61
C GLU A 240 -16.47 -3.71 20.03
N VAL A 241 -17.37 -2.82 20.46
CA VAL A 241 -17.36 -2.23 21.81
C VAL A 241 -18.16 -3.12 22.76
N LEU A 242 -17.54 -3.51 23.87
CA LEU A 242 -18.12 -4.37 24.90
C LEU A 242 -18.52 -3.59 26.17
N ASP A 243 -17.84 -2.48 26.45
CA ASP A 243 -18.11 -1.63 27.62
C ASP A 243 -18.37 -0.18 27.20
N GLN A 244 -19.58 0.32 27.48
CA GLN A 244 -19.97 1.69 27.14
C GLN A 244 -19.27 2.76 28.01
N GLN A 245 -18.74 2.38 29.19
CA GLN A 245 -17.94 3.31 30.02
C GLN A 245 -16.70 3.82 29.26
N ALA A 246 -16.20 3.03 28.31
CA ALA A 246 -15.02 3.34 27.52
C ALA A 246 -15.32 4.15 26.25
N GLN A 247 -16.59 4.34 25.87
CA GLN A 247 -16.97 4.85 24.56
C GLN A 247 -16.29 6.18 24.23
N TYR A 248 -16.31 7.15 25.15
CA TYR A 248 -15.68 8.46 24.94
C TYR A 248 -14.18 8.37 24.68
N ILE A 249 -13.47 7.44 25.35
CA ILE A 249 -12.03 7.22 25.15
C ILE A 249 -11.79 6.60 23.77
N LEU A 250 -12.59 5.61 23.39
CA LEU A 250 -12.49 4.89 22.11
C LEU A 250 -12.82 5.76 20.88
N GLU A 251 -13.64 6.81 21.04
CA GLU A 251 -13.98 7.74 19.96
C GLU A 251 -12.85 8.75 19.65
N LYS A 252 -11.77 8.76 20.44
CA LYS A 252 -10.63 9.68 20.23
C LYS A 252 -9.59 9.09 19.29
N THR A 253 -8.73 9.98 18.80
CA THR A 253 -7.48 9.60 18.16
C THR A 253 -6.42 9.34 19.23
N HIS A 254 -5.60 8.33 19.01
CA HIS A 254 -4.54 7.92 19.91
C HIS A 254 -3.20 7.91 19.17
N THR A 255 -2.13 8.07 19.92
CA THR A 255 -0.76 7.83 19.47
C THR A 255 -0.17 6.68 20.26
N VAL A 256 0.51 5.77 19.57
CA VAL A 256 1.31 4.71 20.21
C VAL A 256 2.45 5.38 20.98
N ARG A 257 2.57 5.07 22.27
CA ARG A 257 3.64 5.63 23.11
C ARG A 257 5.04 5.40 22.51
N PRO A 258 6.00 6.34 22.69
CA PRO A 258 7.39 6.14 22.28
C PRO A 258 8.08 4.94 22.98
N ASP A 259 7.72 4.68 24.24
CA ASP A 259 8.25 3.61 25.09
C ASP A 259 7.35 2.36 25.09
N ASN A 260 6.84 1.97 23.91
CA ASN A 260 5.84 0.91 23.81
C ASN A 260 6.42 -0.49 24.13
N PRO A 261 5.88 -1.24 25.10
CA PRO A 261 6.34 -2.59 25.41
C PRO A 261 6.00 -3.59 24.29
N GLY A 262 6.72 -4.71 24.21
CA GLY A 262 6.54 -5.68 23.11
C GLY A 262 5.16 -6.35 23.05
N LYS A 263 4.52 -6.56 24.20
CA LYS A 263 3.28 -7.36 24.33
C LYS A 263 1.98 -6.58 24.17
N VAL A 264 2.02 -5.26 24.25
CA VAL A 264 0.82 -4.40 24.16
C VAL A 264 1.15 -3.09 23.44
N ILE A 265 0.15 -2.50 22.81
CA ILE A 265 0.20 -1.14 22.28
C ILE A 265 -0.48 -0.21 23.27
N ARG A 266 0.20 0.82 23.74
CA ARG A 266 -0.33 1.75 24.74
C ARG A 266 -0.63 3.09 24.10
N SER A 267 -1.82 3.64 24.38
CA SER A 267 -2.15 5.02 24.00
C SER A 267 -1.41 6.02 24.90
N GLN A 268 -0.86 7.08 24.29
CA GLN A 268 -0.24 8.19 25.01
C GLN A 268 -1.28 9.08 25.73
N GLU A 269 -2.44 9.25 25.11
CA GLU A 269 -3.43 10.25 25.49
C GLU A 269 -4.57 9.71 26.36
N ALA A 270 -4.87 8.41 26.27
CA ALA A 270 -6.12 7.83 26.80
C ALA A 270 -6.44 8.19 28.27
N ARG A 271 -5.43 8.24 29.16
CA ARG A 271 -5.63 8.64 30.56
C ARG A 271 -6.14 10.08 30.71
N HIS A 272 -5.75 10.99 29.82
CA HIS A 272 -6.25 12.36 29.80
C HIS A 272 -7.68 12.46 29.27
N TYR A 273 -8.14 11.46 28.51
CA TYR A 273 -9.53 11.36 28.04
C TYR A 273 -10.47 10.78 29.10
N CYS A 274 -9.93 10.12 30.12
CA CYS A 274 -10.69 9.56 31.22
C CYS A 274 -11.18 10.67 32.16
N THR A 275 -12.45 11.08 31.99
CA THR A 275 -13.08 12.14 32.80
C THR A 275 -13.99 11.61 33.91
N THR A 276 -14.27 10.31 33.92
CA THR A 276 -15.17 9.63 34.86
C THR A 276 -14.52 8.37 35.40
N GLU A 277 -14.98 7.91 36.56
CA GLU A 277 -14.54 6.63 37.11
C GLU A 277 -14.93 5.46 36.21
N ILE A 278 -13.98 4.55 35.97
CA ILE A 278 -14.18 3.32 35.21
C ILE A 278 -14.32 2.18 36.23
N GLN A 279 -15.52 1.63 36.35
CA GLN A 279 -15.78 0.54 37.28
C GLN A 279 -15.25 -0.79 36.72
N PRO A 280 -14.83 -1.75 37.55
CA PRO A 280 -14.38 -3.06 37.08
C PRO A 280 -15.41 -3.77 36.20
N PHE A 281 -14.99 -4.23 35.02
CA PHE A 281 -15.82 -4.89 34.01
C PHE A 281 -14.96 -5.87 33.20
N LEU A 282 -15.42 -7.11 33.01
CA LEU A 282 -14.72 -8.16 32.24
C LEU A 282 -13.19 -8.19 32.47
N THR A 283 -12.77 -8.53 33.69
CA THR A 283 -11.35 -8.56 34.11
C THR A 283 -10.68 -9.91 33.88
N ASN A 284 -11.14 -10.64 32.86
CA ASN A 284 -10.74 -12.01 32.51
C ASN A 284 -9.40 -12.01 31.75
N GLU A 285 -8.98 -13.18 31.24
CA GLU A 285 -7.80 -13.30 30.38
C GLU A 285 -7.88 -12.36 29.16
N ARG A 286 -6.76 -11.71 28.86
CA ARG A 286 -6.64 -10.69 27.82
C ARG A 286 -6.05 -11.34 26.58
N TYR A 287 -6.91 -11.62 25.61
CA TYR A 287 -6.58 -12.28 24.36
C TYR A 287 -6.01 -11.30 23.34
N TYR A 288 -5.35 -11.85 22.29
CA TYR A 288 -4.85 -11.05 21.16
C TYR A 288 -5.99 -10.22 20.55
N GLY A 289 -5.75 -8.94 20.27
CA GLY A 289 -6.77 -8.06 19.71
C GLY A 289 -7.76 -7.50 20.73
N ALA A 290 -7.71 -7.91 22.00
CA ALA A 290 -8.48 -7.27 23.04
C ALA A 290 -8.06 -5.79 23.22
N ILE A 291 -9.06 -4.95 23.46
CA ILE A 291 -8.89 -3.54 23.81
C ILE A 291 -9.17 -3.45 25.30
N THR A 292 -8.20 -2.98 26.06
CA THR A 292 -8.31 -2.91 27.51
C THR A 292 -8.21 -1.48 28.02
N ILE A 293 -8.90 -1.20 29.12
CA ILE A 293 -8.73 0.03 29.87
C ILE A 293 -8.54 -0.27 31.35
N ASP A 294 -7.53 0.34 31.95
CA ASP A 294 -7.30 0.27 33.40
C ASP A 294 -8.48 0.92 34.15
N ASN A 295 -9.07 0.17 35.09
CA ASN A 295 -10.20 0.61 35.90
C ASN A 295 -9.74 1.36 37.16
N ILE A 296 -10.70 1.83 37.97
CA ILE A 296 -10.43 2.63 39.17
C ILE A 296 -9.49 1.97 40.18
N ARG A 297 -9.44 0.63 40.22
CA ARG A 297 -8.53 -0.10 41.12
C ARG A 297 -7.05 0.12 40.77
N ASN A 298 -6.74 0.56 39.54
CA ASN A 298 -5.35 0.88 39.14
C ASN A 298 -4.90 2.31 39.48
N GLY A 299 -5.68 3.04 40.29
CA GLY A 299 -5.31 4.35 40.81
C GLY A 299 -4.90 5.34 39.72
N ARG A 300 -3.66 5.83 39.75
CA ARG A 300 -3.13 6.81 38.78
C ARG A 300 -3.04 6.30 37.33
N TYR A 301 -3.23 4.99 37.12
CA TYR A 301 -3.22 4.38 35.79
C TYR A 301 -4.63 4.23 35.21
N GLN A 302 -5.69 4.49 35.98
CA GLN A 302 -7.07 4.48 35.49
C GLN A 302 -7.19 5.26 34.17
N GLY A 303 -7.89 4.66 33.19
CA GLY A 303 -8.05 5.21 31.85
C GLY A 303 -6.92 4.86 30.88
N GLU A 304 -5.90 4.10 31.29
CA GLU A 304 -4.86 3.66 30.36
C GLU A 304 -5.43 2.66 29.35
N LEU A 305 -5.44 3.05 28.08
CA LEU A 305 -5.87 2.19 26.98
C LEU A 305 -4.72 1.37 26.43
N GLN A 306 -4.96 0.07 26.24
CA GLN A 306 -4.01 -0.86 25.64
C GLN A 306 -4.68 -1.73 24.55
N LEU A 307 -3.93 -2.06 23.50
CA LEU A 307 -4.26 -3.12 22.55
C LEU A 307 -3.33 -4.31 22.80
N ILE A 308 -3.90 -5.49 22.91
CA ILE A 308 -3.17 -6.68 23.32
C ILE A 308 -2.57 -7.41 22.10
N LYS A 309 -1.25 -7.66 22.11
CA LYS A 309 -0.51 -8.33 21.03
C LYS A 309 -0.08 -9.76 21.36
N GLU A 310 -0.23 -10.18 22.61
CA GLU A 310 0.05 -11.52 23.09
C GLU A 310 -0.95 -11.86 24.18
N HIS A 311 -1.29 -13.14 24.34
CA HIS A 311 -2.17 -13.57 25.42
C HIS A 311 -1.57 -13.18 26.79
N LEU A 312 -2.35 -12.51 27.64
CA LEU A 312 -1.96 -12.09 28.98
C LEU A 312 -2.98 -12.61 30.02
N PRO A 313 -2.53 -12.92 31.25
CA PRO A 313 -3.42 -13.42 32.29
C PRO A 313 -4.47 -12.38 32.69
N SER A 314 -5.52 -12.84 33.36
CA SER A 314 -6.53 -12.00 33.99
C SER A 314 -5.91 -11.00 34.97
N HIS A 315 -6.53 -9.83 35.11
CA HIS A 315 -6.09 -8.81 36.03
C HIS A 315 -7.28 -7.98 36.50
N GLU A 316 -7.56 -8.00 37.80
CA GLU A 316 -8.73 -7.34 38.37
C GLU A 316 -8.78 -5.80 38.22
N HIS A 317 -7.67 -5.17 37.81
CA HIS A 317 -7.56 -3.72 37.63
C HIS A 317 -7.69 -3.31 36.15
N ILE A 318 -7.88 -4.26 35.24
CA ILE A 318 -7.84 -4.02 33.80
C ILE A 318 -9.10 -4.61 33.18
N ASN A 319 -9.94 -3.73 32.62
CA ASN A 319 -11.16 -4.14 31.94
C ASN A 319 -10.86 -4.50 30.49
N ILE A 320 -11.56 -5.50 29.96
CA ILE A 320 -11.70 -5.70 28.51
C ILE A 320 -12.91 -4.90 28.06
N VAL A 321 -12.69 -3.85 27.25
CA VAL A 321 -13.72 -2.89 26.86
C VAL A 321 -14.15 -3.02 25.40
N GLY A 322 -13.41 -3.79 24.61
CA GLY A 322 -13.69 -4.04 23.21
C GLY A 322 -12.74 -5.07 22.62
N LYS A 323 -12.92 -5.34 21.33
CA LYS A 323 -12.02 -6.19 20.56
C LYS A 323 -11.86 -5.66 19.15
N VAL A 324 -10.64 -5.73 18.63
CA VAL A 324 -10.35 -5.52 17.20
C VAL A 324 -10.96 -6.69 16.42
N LEU A 325 -11.59 -6.40 15.28
CA LEU A 325 -12.16 -7.44 14.45
C LEU A 325 -11.07 -8.21 13.69
N ALA A 326 -11.35 -9.48 13.39
CA ALA A 326 -10.42 -10.40 12.75
C ALA A 326 -9.80 -9.86 11.44
N GLU A 327 -10.55 -9.05 10.68
CA GLU A 327 -10.08 -8.40 9.46
C GLU A 327 -8.90 -7.44 9.68
N ASP A 328 -8.80 -6.84 10.87
CA ASP A 328 -7.80 -5.82 11.23
C ASP A 328 -6.79 -6.30 12.30
N GLU A 329 -6.98 -7.50 12.85
CA GLU A 329 -6.13 -8.06 13.90
C GLU A 329 -4.65 -8.09 13.51
N SER A 330 -4.31 -8.35 12.24
CA SER A 330 -2.92 -8.38 11.78
C SER A 330 -2.24 -7.02 11.80
N LEU A 331 -3.00 -5.91 11.82
CA LEU A 331 -2.47 -4.55 11.83
C LEU A 331 -1.77 -4.22 13.15
N LEU A 332 -2.09 -4.90 14.25
CA LEU A 332 -1.43 -4.69 15.54
C LEU A 332 0.07 -5.05 15.50
N HIS A 333 0.47 -5.96 14.60
CA HIS A 333 1.87 -6.26 14.35
C HIS A 333 2.57 -5.19 13.51
N CYS A 334 1.82 -4.42 12.71
CA CYS A 334 2.35 -3.35 11.85
C CYS A 334 2.60 -2.04 12.61
N MET A 335 1.93 -1.85 13.74
CA MET A 335 2.02 -0.64 14.57
C MET A 335 3.34 -0.57 15.35
N ARG A 336 3.95 0.62 15.32
CA ARG A 336 5.25 1.02 15.86
C ARG A 336 5.10 2.23 16.78
N PRO A 337 6.10 2.53 17.63
CA PRO A 337 6.09 3.75 18.44
C PRO A 337 5.86 5.01 17.60
N ASN A 338 5.05 5.94 18.11
CA ASN A 338 4.60 7.19 17.47
C ASN A 338 3.62 7.05 16.31
N ASP A 339 3.19 5.84 15.94
CA ASP A 339 2.09 5.68 14.99
C ASP A 339 0.78 6.22 15.59
N LYS A 340 -0.11 6.71 14.72
CA LYS A 340 -1.44 7.16 15.14
C LYS A 340 -2.46 6.06 14.89
N PHE A 341 -3.50 6.02 15.70
CA PHE A 341 -4.62 5.14 15.46
C PHE A 341 -5.94 5.70 15.97
N ASN A 342 -7.02 5.22 15.39
CA ASN A 342 -8.38 5.43 15.86
C ASN A 342 -9.20 4.14 15.65
N PHE A 343 -10.37 4.11 16.27
CA PHE A 343 -11.29 3.00 16.13
C PHE A 343 -12.46 3.35 15.22
N ILE A 344 -12.95 2.36 14.48
CA ILE A 344 -14.20 2.40 13.71
C ILE A 344 -15.16 1.44 14.39
N ASN A 345 -16.27 1.96 14.93
CA ASN A 345 -17.24 1.15 15.64
C ASN A 345 -18.30 0.58 14.67
N LYS A 346 -18.23 -0.73 14.42
CA LYS A 346 -19.13 -1.44 13.49
C LYS A 346 -20.60 -1.43 13.94
N SER A 347 -20.87 -1.26 15.23
CA SER A 347 -22.23 -1.18 15.77
C SER A 347 -22.99 0.08 15.33
N THR A 348 -22.28 1.11 14.87
CA THR A 348 -22.83 2.40 14.44
C THR A 348 -23.08 2.49 12.93
N GLU A 349 -22.52 1.59 12.12
CA GLU A 349 -22.69 1.57 10.66
C GLU A 349 -23.92 0.79 10.18
N LEU A 350 -24.56 0.02 11.07
CA LEU A 350 -25.81 -0.70 10.80
C LEU A 350 -27.07 0.09 11.17
N ARG A 351 -26.98 1.41 11.34
CA ARG A 351 -28.12 2.29 11.67
C ARG A 351 -28.35 3.38 10.64
#